data_AF-A0A2G6PMK0-F1
#
_entry.id   AF-A0A2G6PMK0-F1
#
_cell.length_a   1.000
_cell.length_b   1.000
_cell.length_c   1.000
_cell.angle_alpha   90.00
_cell.angle_beta   90.00
_cell.angle_gamma   90.00
#
_symmetry.space_group_name_H-M   'P 1'
#
loop_
_entity.id
_entity.type
_entity.pdbx_description
1 polymer ?
#
loop_
_entity_poly.entity_id
_entity_poly.type
_entity_poly.pdbx_seq_one_letter_code
_entity_poly.pdbx_strand_id
1 'polypeptide(L)'
;MEYKIYNLIRRKFKIPFLIRIIISLILFLLSIIPILFPIFPGSLFVGIFMLIISILLFIPANKIKYLIKIRKGLFYFFTNLRKDYIIKHKINDIYNHVKSIIEKRNERKILRLEKKLKIMKSKKNK
;
A
#
# COMPACT_ATOMS: atom_id res chain seq x y z
N MET A 1 -7.79 21.83 13.25
CA MET A 1 -7.43 21.40 14.63
C MET A 1 -5.97 20.96 14.77
N GLU A 2 -5.40 20.18 13.84
CA GLU A 2 -4.04 19.61 13.97
C GLU A 2 -2.94 20.64 14.31
N TYR A 3 -2.93 21.81 13.66
CA TYR A 3 -1.97 22.88 13.98
C TYR A 3 -2.03 23.35 15.44
N LYS A 4 -3.22 23.39 16.05
CA LYS A 4 -3.36 23.82 17.44
C LYS A 4 -2.72 22.80 18.39
N ILE A 5 -2.84 21.51 18.11
CA ILE A 5 -2.24 20.42 18.91
C ILE A 5 -0.71 20.48 18.82
N TYR A 6 -0.16 20.62 17.61
CA TYR A 6 1.28 20.78 17.42
C TYR A 6 1.82 22.03 18.13
N ASN A 7 1.10 23.16 18.06
CA ASN A 7 1.51 24.39 18.73
C ASN A 7 1.38 24.29 20.26
N LEU A 8 0.38 23.56 20.77
CA LEU A 8 0.18 23.29 22.20
C LEU A 8 1.31 22.46 22.79
N ILE A 9 1.65 21.34 22.15
CA ILE A 9 2.77 20.48 22.55
C ILE A 9 4.07 21.31 22.56
N ARG A 10 4.26 22.15 21.53
CA ARG A 10 5.47 22.98 21.41
C ARG A 10 5.54 24.15 22.41
N ARG A 11 4.40 24.75 22.79
CA ARG A 11 4.34 25.77 23.85
C ARG A 11 4.73 25.19 25.21
N LYS A 12 4.37 23.93 25.45
CA LYS A 12 4.67 23.21 26.69
C LYS A 12 6.14 22.77 26.74
N PHE A 13 6.73 22.39 25.60
CA PHE A 13 8.14 22.03 25.47
C PHE A 13 8.95 23.20 24.86
N LYS A 14 9.33 24.19 25.67
CA LYS A 14 10.27 25.28 25.31
C LYS A 14 11.72 24.77 25.19
N ILE A 15 11.95 23.71 24.43
CA ILE A 15 13.29 23.21 24.17
C ILE A 15 13.94 24.11 23.10
N PRO A 16 15.10 24.73 23.38
CA PRO A 16 15.87 25.50 22.41
C PRO A 16 16.10 24.71 21.12
N PHE A 17 16.06 25.38 19.97
CA PHE A 17 16.20 24.73 18.66
C PHE A 17 17.52 23.94 18.55
N LEU A 18 18.60 24.48 19.12
CA LEU A 18 19.91 23.87 19.13
C LEU A 18 19.95 22.56 19.93
N ILE A 19 19.37 22.55 21.13
CA ILE A 19 19.25 21.34 21.97
C ILE A 19 18.41 20.27 21.26
N ARG A 20 17.35 20.69 20.57
CA ARG A 20 16.48 19.79 19.80
C ARG A 20 17.21 19.10 18.65
N ILE A 21 18.09 19.82 17.95
CA ILE A 21 18.94 19.24 16.90
C ILE A 21 19.90 18.22 17.49
N ILE A 22 20.55 18.54 18.60
CA ILE A 22 21.48 17.63 19.27
C ILE A 22 20.76 16.35 19.70
N ILE A 23 19.60 16.46 20.35
CA ILE A 23 18.78 15.31 20.76
C ILE A 23 18.33 14.51 19.53
N SER A 24 17.91 15.18 18.46
CA SER A 24 17.50 14.54 17.20
C SER A 24 18.63 13.73 16.59
N LEU A 25 19.85 14.27 16.54
CA LEU A 25 21.04 13.61 16.01
C LEU A 25 21.41 12.37 16.82
N ILE A 26 21.38 12.48 18.15
CA ILE A 26 21.64 11.35 19.05
C ILE A 26 20.59 10.24 18.84
N LEU A 27 19.30 10.60 18.82
CA LEU A 27 18.23 9.62 18.55
C LEU A 27 18.36 8.98 17.17
N PHE A 28 18.80 9.73 16.16
CA PHE A 28 19.00 9.21 14.82
C PHE A 28 20.05 8.11 14.83
N LEU A 29 21.22 8.38 15.42
CA LEU A 29 22.30 7.40 15.55
C LEU A 29 21.85 6.16 16.34
N LEU A 30 21.14 6.36 17.46
CA LEU A 30 20.61 5.26 18.27
C LEU A 30 19.55 4.43 17.53
N SER A 31 18.75 5.06 16.67
CA SER A 31 17.71 4.36 15.91
C SER A 31 18.26 3.41 14.86
N ILE A 32 19.48 3.66 14.35
CA ILE A 32 20.12 2.82 13.33
C ILE A 32 20.50 1.45 13.89
N ILE A 33 20.92 1.38 15.16
CA ILE A 33 21.36 0.14 15.81
C ILE A 33 20.30 -0.97 15.75
N PRO A 34 19.06 -0.78 16.26
CA PRO A 34 18.02 -1.80 16.19
C PRO A 34 17.45 -2.03 14.77
N ILE A 35 17.72 -1.13 13.82
CA ILE A 35 17.33 -1.32 12.41
C ILE A 35 18.32 -2.25 11.71
N LEU A 36 19.63 -2.06 11.92
CA LEU A 36 20.69 -2.89 11.33
C LEU A 36 20.81 -4.24 12.03
N PHE A 37 20.66 -4.26 13.36
CA PHE A 37 20.78 -5.45 14.19
C PHE A 37 19.49 -5.66 14.99
N PRO A 38 18.48 -6.32 14.40
CA PRO A 38 17.25 -6.64 15.11
C PRO A 38 17.48 -7.82 16.07
N ILE A 39 18.09 -7.54 17.22
CA ILE A 39 18.53 -8.55 18.23
C ILE A 39 17.33 -9.24 18.89
N PHE A 40 16.18 -8.56 19.01
CA PHE A 40 14.97 -9.09 19.64
C PHE A 40 13.73 -8.89 18.75
N PRO A 41 12.73 -9.78 18.82
CA PRO A 41 11.45 -9.56 18.13
C PRO A 41 10.81 -8.27 18.63
N GLY A 42 10.63 -7.30 17.73
CA GLY A 42 10.11 -5.96 18.05
C GLY A 42 11.17 -4.84 18.06
N SER A 43 12.47 -5.17 18.09
CA SER A 43 13.56 -4.18 18.03
C SER A 43 13.47 -3.30 16.77
N LEU A 44 13.14 -3.90 15.62
CA LEU A 44 12.95 -3.18 14.35
C LEU A 44 11.85 -2.12 14.44
N PHE A 45 10.73 -2.43 15.12
CA PHE A 45 9.65 -1.46 15.37
C PHE A 45 10.12 -0.33 16.28
N VAL A 46 10.87 -0.64 17.35
CA VAL A 46 11.44 0.37 18.25
C VAL A 46 12.39 1.30 17.49
N GLY A 47 13.25 0.74 16.63
CA GLY A 47 14.15 1.50 15.77
C GLY A 47 13.43 2.46 14.83
N ILE A 48 12.44 1.96 14.11
CA ILE A 48 11.60 2.79 13.22
C ILE A 48 10.89 3.90 14.01
N PHE A 49 10.36 3.58 15.20
CA PHE A 49 9.65 4.56 16.02
C PHE A 49 10.58 5.68 16.53
N MET A 50 11.79 5.32 17.00
CA MET A 50 12.80 6.31 17.38
C MET A 50 13.24 7.18 16.21
N LEU A 51 13.37 6.59 15.01
CA LEU A 51 13.73 7.31 13.80
C LEU A 51 12.65 8.34 13.41
N ILE A 52 11.37 8.00 13.52
CA ILE A 52 10.25 8.93 13.29
C ILE A 52 10.30 10.10 14.26
N ILE A 53 10.55 9.83 15.55
CA ILE A 53 10.68 10.88 16.59
C ILE A 53 11.88 11.79 16.28
N SER A 54 13.02 11.22 15.90
CA SER A 54 14.22 11.97 15.51
C SER A 54 13.92 12.95 14.38
N ILE A 55 13.28 12.48 13.29
CA ILE A 55 12.92 13.31 12.15
C ILE A 55 11.96 14.43 12.57
N LEU A 56 10.98 14.11 13.43
CA LEU A 56 10.02 15.08 13.92
C LEU A 56 10.68 16.21 14.73
N LEU A 57 11.71 15.89 15.50
CA LEU A 57 12.50 16.86 16.24
C LEU A 57 13.34 17.76 15.32
N PHE A 58 13.81 17.24 14.19
CA PHE A 58 14.61 18.00 13.22
C PHE A 58 13.81 19.08 12.48
N ILE A 59 12.52 18.84 12.28
CA ILE A 59 11.68 19.73 11.47
C ILE A 59 11.38 21.05 12.22
N PRO A 60 11.79 22.22 11.67
CA PRO A 60 11.42 23.50 12.25
C PRO A 60 9.92 23.75 12.08
N ALA A 61 9.26 24.35 13.08
CA ALA A 61 7.79 24.51 13.07
C ALA A 61 7.25 25.28 11.87
N ASN A 62 8.03 26.21 11.33
CA ASN A 62 7.65 26.97 10.15
C ASN A 62 7.50 26.07 8.91
N LYS A 63 8.15 24.90 8.91
CA LYS A 63 8.08 23.88 7.85
C LYS A 63 7.02 22.79 8.09
N ILE A 64 6.43 22.70 9.28
CA ILE A 64 5.33 21.74 9.57
C ILE A 64 4.15 21.96 8.62
N LYS A 65 3.90 23.22 8.20
CA LYS A 65 2.84 23.52 7.25
C LYS A 65 2.99 22.77 5.92
N TYR A 66 4.23 22.70 5.45
CA TYR A 66 4.57 22.01 4.21
C TYR A 66 4.46 20.49 4.37
N LEU A 67 4.89 19.94 5.51
CA LEU A 67 4.74 18.51 5.82
C LEU A 67 3.30 18.03 5.84
N ILE A 68 2.38 18.81 6.42
CA ILE A 68 0.95 18.45 6.40
C ILE A 68 0.42 18.46 4.95
N LYS A 69 0.87 19.42 4.14
CA LYS A 69 0.51 19.49 2.71
C LYS A 69 1.04 18.27 1.95
N ILE A 70 2.29 17.87 2.19
CA ILE A 70 2.91 16.66 1.63
C ILE A 70 2.16 15.40 2.09
N ARG A 71 1.83 15.27 3.38
CA ARG A 71 1.06 14.13 3.91
C ARG A 71 -0.29 14.00 3.22
N LYS A 72 -1.01 15.11 3.05
CA LYS A 72 -2.28 15.12 2.31
C LYS A 72 -2.07 14.74 0.86
N GLY A 73 -1.06 15.30 0.19
CA GLY A 73 -0.72 14.96 -1.20
C GLY A 73 -0.40 13.48 -1.38
N LEU A 74 0.43 12.91 -0.51
CA LEU A 74 0.74 11.47 -0.48
C LEU A 74 -0.52 10.65 -0.25
N PHE A 75 -1.36 11.03 0.71
CA PHE A 75 -2.61 10.34 0.97
C PHE A 75 -3.51 10.30 -0.28
N TYR A 76 -3.69 11.44 -0.95
CA TYR A 76 -4.43 11.50 -2.22
C TYR A 76 -3.81 10.62 -3.30
N PHE A 77 -2.48 10.65 -3.45
CA PHE A 77 -1.77 9.84 -4.42
C PHE A 77 -1.95 8.33 -4.15
N PHE A 78 -1.77 7.90 -2.91
CA PHE A 78 -2.00 6.51 -2.50
C PHE A 78 -3.46 6.07 -2.69
N THR A 79 -4.44 6.96 -2.43
CA THR A 79 -5.85 6.63 -2.69
C THR A 79 -6.15 6.47 -4.17
N ASN A 80 -5.50 7.22 -5.05
CA ASN A 80 -5.66 7.09 -6.50
C ASN A 80 -4.96 5.83 -7.03
N LEU A 81 -3.72 5.55 -6.61
CA LEU A 81 -3.03 4.31 -6.97
C LEU A 81 -3.84 3.06 -6.57
N ARG A 82 -4.49 3.11 -5.41
CA ARG A 82 -5.35 2.02 -4.94
C ARG A 82 -6.61 1.87 -5.81
N LYS A 83 -7.20 2.98 -6.29
CA LYS A 83 -8.31 2.94 -7.24
C LYS A 83 -7.90 2.29 -8.56
N ASP A 84 -6.75 2.68 -9.13
CA ASP A 84 -6.25 2.13 -10.38
C ASP A 84 -5.96 0.63 -10.26
N TYR A 85 -5.37 0.21 -9.15
CA TYR A 85 -5.17 -1.20 -8.83
C TYR A 85 -6.49 -1.98 -8.77
N ILE A 86 -7.50 -1.45 -8.08
CA ILE A 86 -8.83 -2.08 -7.96
C ILE A 86 -9.52 -2.17 -9.33
N ILE A 87 -9.44 -1.12 -10.15
CA ILE A 87 -10.04 -1.10 -11.50
C ILE A 87 -9.38 -2.16 -12.39
N LYS A 88 -8.04 -2.23 -12.39
CA LYS A 88 -7.30 -3.23 -13.17
C LYS A 88 -7.68 -4.66 -12.75
N HIS A 89 -7.82 -4.90 -11.46
CA HIS A 89 -8.24 -6.20 -10.94
C HIS A 89 -9.65 -6.58 -11.41
N LYS A 90 -10.62 -5.65 -11.31
CA LYS A 90 -11.99 -5.87 -11.78
C LYS A 90 -12.06 -6.15 -13.28
N ILE A 91 -11.30 -5.44 -14.10
CA ILE A 91 -11.24 -5.68 -15.55
C ILE A 91 -10.72 -7.09 -15.83
N ASN A 92 -9.69 -7.52 -15.11
CA ASN A 92 -9.11 -8.85 -15.28
C ASN A 92 -10.09 -9.96 -14.86
N ASP A 93 -10.83 -9.76 -13.77
CA ASP A 93 -11.87 -10.68 -13.32
C ASP A 93 -13.01 -10.79 -14.34
N ILE A 94 -13.46 -9.66 -14.91
CA ILE A 94 -14.47 -9.65 -15.97
C ILE A 94 -13.97 -10.40 -17.21
N TYR A 95 -12.72 -10.16 -17.62
CA TYR A 95 -12.13 -10.84 -18.78
C TYR A 95 -12.09 -12.36 -18.57
N ASN A 96 -11.60 -12.82 -17.43
CA ASN A 96 -11.53 -14.24 -17.10
C ASN A 96 -12.93 -14.88 -17.05
N HIS A 97 -13.90 -14.17 -16.47
CA HIS A 97 -15.29 -14.64 -16.42
C HIS A 97 -15.89 -14.79 -17.83
N VAL A 98 -15.74 -13.78 -18.69
CA VAL A 98 -16.22 -13.82 -20.08
C VAL A 98 -15.53 -14.94 -20.87
N LYS A 99 -14.21 -15.11 -20.70
CA LYS A 99 -13.44 -16.18 -21.35
C LYS A 99 -14.00 -17.55 -21.00
N SER A 100 -14.24 -17.82 -19.71
CA SER A 100 -14.79 -19.09 -19.26
C SER A 100 -16.20 -19.38 -19.81
N ILE A 101 -17.04 -18.36 -19.96
CA ILE A 101 -18.38 -18.50 -20.57
C ILE A 101 -18.25 -18.92 -22.04
N ILE A 102 -17.34 -18.28 -22.79
CA ILE A 102 -17.11 -18.57 -24.21
C ILE A 102 -16.59 -20.00 -24.38
N GLU A 103 -15.62 -20.40 -23.56
CA GLU A 103 -15.00 -21.72 -23.58
C GLU A 103 -16.04 -22.82 -23.31
N LYS A 104 -16.87 -22.66 -22.27
CA LYS A 104 -17.97 -23.57 -21.95
C LYS A 104 -19.03 -23.64 -23.05
N ARG A 105 -19.23 -22.54 -23.79
CA ARG A 105 -20.16 -22.50 -24.93
C ARG A 105 -19.60 -23.28 -26.13
N ASN A 106 -18.29 -23.20 -26.35
CA ASN A 106 -17.59 -23.92 -27.41
C ASN A 106 -17.55 -25.43 -27.13
N GLU A 107 -17.26 -25.85 -25.91
CA GLU A 107 -17.32 -27.26 -25.50
C GLU A 107 -18.71 -27.86 -25.76
N ARG A 108 -19.77 -27.15 -25.39
CA ARG A 108 -21.16 -27.59 -25.66
C ARG A 108 -21.46 -27.69 -27.16
N LYS A 109 -20.90 -26.81 -28.00
CA LYS A 109 -21.05 -26.88 -29.45
C LYS A 109 -20.33 -28.10 -30.02
N ILE A 110 -19.10 -28.35 -29.60
CA ILE A 110 -18.31 -29.51 -30.03
C ILE A 110 -19.03 -30.81 -29.67
N LEU A 111 -19.50 -30.94 -28.42
CA LEU A 111 -20.25 -32.11 -27.96
C LEU A 111 -21.53 -32.37 -28.79
N ARG A 112 -22.23 -31.30 -29.20
CA ARG A 112 -23.42 -31.41 -30.07
C ARG A 112 -23.05 -31.89 -31.47
N LEU A 113 -21.92 -31.44 -32.02
CA LEU A 113 -21.43 -31.87 -33.34
C LEU A 113 -20.99 -33.34 -33.31
N GLU A 114 -20.29 -33.76 -32.27
CA GLU A 114 -19.89 -35.17 -32.08
C GLU A 114 -21.10 -36.10 -31.98
N LYS A 115 -22.13 -35.73 -31.21
CA LYS A 115 -23.38 -36.49 -31.15
C LYS A 115 -24.04 -36.62 -32.53
N LYS A 116 -24.11 -35.53 -33.31
CA LYS A 116 -24.66 -35.57 -34.67
C LYS A 116 -23.86 -36.48 -35.60
N LEU A 117 -22.53 -36.40 -35.57
CA LEU A 117 -21.64 -37.27 -36.34
C LEU A 117 -21.82 -38.74 -35.99
N LYS A 118 -21.96 -39.07 -34.71
CA LYS A 118 -22.18 -40.45 -34.23
C LYS A 118 -23.51 -41.01 -34.76
N ILE A 119 -24.58 -40.21 -34.75
CA ILE A 119 -25.89 -40.59 -35.30
C ILE A 119 -25.82 -40.81 -36.81
N MET A 120 -25.13 -39.92 -37.54
CA MET A 120 -24.96 -40.06 -39.00
C MET A 120 -24.18 -41.31 -39.38
N LYS A 121 -23.10 -41.64 -38.66
CA LYS A 121 -22.35 -42.90 -38.87
C LYS A 121 -23.21 -44.13 -38.59
N SER A 122 -24.00 -44.12 -37.51
CA SER A 122 -24.91 -45.23 -37.17
C SER A 122 -25.99 -45.46 -38.22
N LYS A 123 -26.52 -44.40 -38.86
CA LYS A 123 -27.50 -44.51 -39.94
C LYS A 123 -26.92 -44.98 -41.28
N LYS A 124 -25.61 -44.86 -41.48
CA LYS A 124 -24.93 -45.26 -42.73
C LYS A 124 -24.53 -46.74 -42.77
N ASN A 125 -24.52 -47.42 -41.61
CA ASN A 125 -24.18 -48.84 -41.46
C ASN A 125 -25.42 -49.76 -41.30
N LYS A 126 -26.62 -49.22 -41.55
CA LYS A 126 -27.89 -49.95 -41.64
C LYS A 126 -28.42 -49.79 -43.06
#